data_AF-A0A925NKN2-F1
#
_entry.id   AF-A0A925NKN2-F1
#
_cell.length_a   1.000
_cell.length_b   1.000
_cell.length_c   1.000
_cell.angle_alpha   90.00
_cell.angle_beta   90.00
_cell.angle_gamma   90.00
#
_symmetry.space_group_name_H-M   'P 1'
#
loop_
_entity.id
_entity.type
_entity.pdbx_description
1 polymer ?
#
loop_
_entity_poly.entity_id
_entity_poly.type
_entity_poly.pdbx_seq_one_letter_code
_entity_poly.pdbx_strand_id
1 'polypeptide(L)'
;MMFSPIFSQSCSKLLLGLVVITTMSGCAEKTVTPGQASQKEPKNAPDPTVSTTEKKPTKEVLSAEPYVGKVKMSYMAAKAAPEICEKLFCYCGCDYTDEHASLLDCFTSDHGVDCYICQEAAIMALKMKRKGETLSNIQKAVDLRWGKIYPFFEQPSANIKRYWATRLWAPGKEPTAAEKHDDNAASLTPTMAGDNSAEEKKTPGCCGGKNADKVAKPAR
;
A
#
# COMPACT_ATOMS: atom_id res chain seq x y z
N MET A 1 -35.87 59.30 -30.19
CA MET A 1 -34.51 58.91 -30.64
C MET A 1 -34.47 57.40 -30.68
N MET A 2 -34.08 56.89 -31.86
CA MET A 2 -33.76 55.53 -32.33
C MET A 2 -33.76 54.37 -31.30
N PHE A 3 -34.59 53.33 -31.50
CA PHE A 3 -34.42 52.12 -32.33
C PHE A 3 -33.50 51.03 -31.73
N SER A 4 -34.17 50.04 -31.15
CA SER A 4 -34.03 48.58 -31.30
C SER A 4 -32.80 47.75 -30.87
N PRO A 5 -33.01 46.42 -30.65
CA PRO A 5 -32.07 45.43 -30.11
C PRO A 5 -31.67 44.36 -31.18
N ILE A 6 -31.05 43.25 -30.73
CA ILE A 6 -30.93 41.91 -31.39
C ILE A 6 -29.77 41.71 -32.39
N PHE A 7 -28.87 40.76 -32.08
CA PHE A 7 -28.23 39.75 -32.98
C PHE A 7 -27.09 39.07 -32.17
N SER A 8 -26.63 37.83 -32.34
CA SER A 8 -27.04 36.63 -33.06
C SER A 8 -26.01 35.55 -32.77
N GLN A 9 -26.37 34.32 -33.07
CA GLN A 9 -25.65 33.08 -32.85
C GLN A 9 -24.33 32.92 -33.64
N SER A 10 -23.57 31.92 -33.15
CA SER A 10 -22.82 30.91 -33.91
C SER A 10 -21.53 31.32 -34.61
N CYS A 11 -20.45 30.58 -34.28
CA CYS A 11 -19.72 29.89 -35.32
C CYS A 11 -19.26 28.51 -34.84
N SER A 12 -19.71 27.52 -35.61
CA SER A 12 -19.41 26.11 -35.51
C SER A 12 -18.21 25.78 -36.41
N LYS A 13 -17.63 24.59 -36.19
CA LYS A 13 -16.77 23.76 -37.08
C LYS A 13 -15.26 23.97 -36.89
N LEU A 14 -14.56 22.98 -36.32
CA LEU A 14 -14.13 21.69 -36.89
C LEU A 14 -12.93 21.88 -37.84
N LEU A 15 -11.73 21.49 -37.38
CA LEU A 15 -10.63 21.11 -38.26
C LEU A 15 -10.01 19.78 -37.79
N LEU A 16 -10.20 18.80 -38.65
CA LEU A 16 -9.58 17.48 -38.73
C LEU A 16 -8.09 17.58 -39.07
N GLY A 17 -7.33 16.53 -38.71
CA GLY A 17 -6.11 16.11 -39.40
C GLY A 17 -4.82 16.45 -38.64
N LEU A 18 -3.79 15.60 -38.59
CA LEU A 18 -3.48 14.40 -39.36
C LEU A 18 -2.47 13.58 -38.52
N VAL A 19 -2.74 12.29 -38.36
CA VAL A 19 -1.83 11.30 -37.78
C VAL A 19 -0.69 11.04 -38.77
N VAL A 20 0.56 11.20 -38.33
CA VAL A 20 1.74 10.71 -39.06
C VAL A 20 2.42 9.65 -38.20
N ILE A 21 2.15 8.39 -38.53
CA ILE A 21 2.87 7.22 -38.02
C ILE A 21 3.95 6.91 -39.06
N THR A 22 5.22 7.01 -38.68
CA THR A 22 6.33 6.46 -39.45
C THR A 22 7.09 5.47 -38.57
N THR A 23 6.78 4.19 -38.76
CA THR A 23 7.57 3.06 -38.25
C THR A 23 8.40 2.51 -39.41
N MET A 24 9.72 2.68 -39.37
CA MET A 24 10.65 1.94 -40.22
C MET A 24 11.24 0.79 -39.39
N SER A 25 10.70 -0.39 -39.64
CA SER A 25 11.25 -1.68 -39.24
C SER A 25 12.34 -2.07 -40.26
N GLY A 26 13.56 -2.31 -39.78
CA GLY A 26 14.66 -2.81 -40.60
C GLY A 26 15.19 -4.12 -40.02
N CYS A 27 14.90 -5.23 -40.70
CA CYS A 27 15.59 -6.50 -40.54
C CYS A 27 16.51 -6.70 -41.75
N ALA A 28 17.80 -6.98 -41.53
CA ALA A 28 18.61 -7.77 -42.46
C ALA A 28 19.89 -8.26 -41.77
N GLU A 29 19.86 -9.53 -41.36
CA GLU A 29 20.99 -10.37 -40.98
C GLU A 29 21.85 -10.69 -42.21
N LYS A 30 23.18 -10.58 -42.10
CA LYS A 30 24.12 -11.21 -43.03
C LYS A 30 25.37 -11.73 -42.31
N THR A 31 25.41 -13.07 -42.28
CA THR A 31 26.55 -13.93 -42.62
C THR A 31 27.71 -14.08 -41.62
N VAL A 32 27.72 -15.29 -41.05
CA VAL A 32 28.85 -16.02 -40.43
C VAL A 32 30.12 -15.93 -41.29
N THR A 33 31.26 -15.66 -40.64
CA THR A 33 32.59 -15.99 -41.16
C THR A 33 33.37 -16.74 -40.07
N PRO A 34 33.85 -17.97 -40.31
CA PRO A 34 34.77 -18.67 -39.42
C PRO A 34 36.22 -18.44 -39.89
N GLY A 35 37.12 -18.09 -38.97
CA GLY A 35 38.53 -17.91 -39.33
C GLY A 35 39.44 -17.52 -38.17
N GLN A 36 39.95 -18.54 -37.48
CA GLN A 36 41.29 -18.69 -36.87
C GLN A 36 42.00 -17.47 -36.26
N ALA A 37 42.35 -17.57 -34.97
CA ALA A 37 43.76 -17.53 -34.54
C ALA A 37 43.89 -17.86 -33.04
N SER A 38 44.65 -18.91 -32.77
CA SER A 38 45.23 -19.25 -31.47
C SER A 38 46.27 -18.20 -31.05
N GLN A 39 46.11 -17.58 -29.88
CA GLN A 39 47.21 -16.97 -29.14
C GLN A 39 47.10 -17.26 -27.63
N LYS A 40 48.28 -17.48 -27.04
CA LYS A 40 48.60 -17.91 -25.68
C LYS A 40 48.03 -17.01 -24.57
N GLU A 41 47.80 -17.65 -23.41
CA GLU A 41 47.71 -17.14 -22.02
C GLU A 41 48.59 -15.91 -21.71
N PRO A 42 48.16 -15.01 -20.78
CA PRO A 42 48.41 -15.27 -19.35
C PRO A 42 47.34 -14.80 -18.34
N LYS A 43 46.96 -15.71 -17.44
CA LYS A 43 46.82 -15.55 -15.97
C LYS A 43 47.14 -14.17 -15.35
N ASN A 44 46.08 -13.42 -15.05
CA ASN A 44 45.74 -12.83 -13.74
C ASN A 44 44.55 -11.85 -13.90
N ALA A 45 43.37 -12.25 -13.44
CA ALA A 45 42.27 -11.33 -13.16
C ALA A 45 41.80 -11.61 -11.73
N PRO A 46 41.72 -10.60 -10.85
CA PRO A 46 41.16 -10.79 -9.52
C PRO A 46 39.66 -11.10 -9.66
N ASP A 47 39.27 -12.17 -8.96
CA ASP A 47 37.91 -12.64 -8.76
C ASP A 47 36.97 -11.47 -8.41
N PRO A 48 35.81 -11.28 -9.06
CA PRO A 48 34.81 -10.36 -8.56
C PRO A 48 34.24 -10.98 -7.29
N THR A 49 34.84 -10.62 -6.15
CA THR A 49 34.27 -10.88 -4.83
C THR A 49 32.84 -10.41 -4.82
N VAL A 50 31.92 -11.36 -4.95
CA VAL A 50 30.52 -11.22 -4.58
C VAL A 50 30.55 -10.86 -3.10
N SER A 51 30.33 -9.58 -2.81
CA SER A 51 30.07 -9.09 -1.48
C SER A 51 28.77 -9.71 -1.00
N THR A 52 28.84 -10.90 -0.43
CA THR A 52 27.79 -11.44 0.44
C THR A 52 27.76 -10.55 1.68
N THR A 53 26.92 -9.52 1.63
CA THR A 53 26.52 -8.77 2.81
C THR A 53 25.85 -9.76 3.76
N GLU A 54 26.51 -10.11 4.86
CA GLU A 54 25.92 -10.93 5.91
C GLU A 54 24.61 -10.30 6.37
N LYS A 55 23.50 -10.99 6.10
CA LYS A 55 22.16 -10.54 6.50
C LYS A 55 22.05 -10.72 8.02
N LYS A 56 22.16 -9.62 8.77
CA LYS A 56 21.85 -9.58 10.21
C LYS A 56 20.54 -10.34 10.46
N PRO A 57 20.46 -11.21 11.50
CA PRO A 57 19.23 -11.90 11.82
C PRO A 57 18.12 -10.88 12.10
N THR A 58 17.03 -11.02 11.34
CA THR A 58 15.77 -10.30 11.54
C THR A 58 15.07 -10.86 12.77
N LYS A 59 14.35 -10.02 13.52
CA LYS A 59 13.57 -10.45 14.69
C LYS A 59 12.58 -11.56 14.28
N GLU A 60 12.36 -12.51 15.17
CA GLU A 60 11.46 -13.64 14.92
C GLU A 60 10.00 -13.24 15.18
N VAL A 61 9.13 -13.53 14.21
CA VAL A 61 7.69 -13.28 14.31
C VAL A 61 7.02 -14.41 15.09
N LEU A 62 6.12 -14.07 16.01
CA LEU A 62 5.36 -15.08 16.76
C LEU A 62 4.56 -16.00 15.84
N SER A 63 4.35 -17.21 16.33
CA SER A 63 3.51 -18.23 15.70
C SER A 63 2.09 -17.70 15.43
N ALA A 64 1.59 -17.91 14.22
CA ALA A 64 0.24 -17.49 13.81
C ALA A 64 -0.82 -18.56 14.12
N GLU A 65 -0.39 -19.77 14.48
CA GLU A 65 -1.21 -20.95 14.74
C GLU A 65 -2.33 -20.71 15.77
N PRO A 66 -2.11 -19.98 16.88
CA PRO A 66 -3.16 -19.71 17.87
C PRO A 66 -4.26 -18.76 17.38
N TYR A 67 -4.01 -18.01 16.31
CA TYR A 67 -4.91 -16.97 15.82
C TYR A 67 -5.79 -17.45 14.68
N VAL A 68 -6.87 -16.71 14.43
CA VAL A 68 -7.80 -16.93 13.32
C VAL A 68 -8.08 -15.62 12.57
N GLY A 69 -8.74 -15.72 11.41
CA GLY A 69 -9.17 -14.54 10.65
C GLY A 69 -8.03 -13.58 10.30
N LYS A 70 -8.30 -12.28 10.39
CA LYS A 70 -7.35 -11.21 10.01
C LYS A 70 -6.08 -11.23 10.85
N VAL A 71 -6.19 -11.54 12.14
CA VAL A 71 -5.04 -11.67 13.03
C VAL A 71 -4.10 -12.76 12.52
N LYS A 72 -4.61 -13.96 12.22
CA LYS A 72 -3.78 -15.02 11.63
C LYS A 72 -3.09 -14.55 10.35
N MET A 73 -3.84 -13.89 9.46
CA MET A 73 -3.33 -13.42 8.18
C MET A 73 -2.23 -12.37 8.33
N SER A 74 -2.31 -11.49 9.33
CA SER A 74 -1.30 -10.46 9.56
C SER A 74 0.00 -11.03 10.11
N TYR A 75 -0.06 -11.96 11.08
CA TYR A 75 1.15 -12.65 11.57
C TYR A 75 1.80 -13.48 10.46
N MET A 76 1.01 -14.18 9.64
CA MET A 76 1.52 -14.86 8.46
C MET A 76 2.16 -13.88 7.45
N ALA A 77 1.58 -12.69 7.29
CA ALA A 77 2.12 -11.67 6.41
C ALA A 77 3.46 -11.12 6.90
N ALA A 78 3.56 -10.80 8.18
CA ALA A 78 4.80 -10.37 8.82
C ALA A 78 5.89 -11.46 8.72
N LYS A 79 5.54 -12.73 8.97
CA LYS A 79 6.46 -13.87 8.84
C LYS A 79 6.93 -14.12 7.40
N ALA A 80 6.12 -13.81 6.39
CA ALA A 80 6.47 -13.98 4.98
C ALA A 80 7.27 -12.80 4.39
N ALA A 81 7.28 -11.65 5.06
CA ALA A 81 8.01 -10.46 4.64
C ALA A 81 8.66 -9.72 5.82
N PRO A 82 9.45 -10.41 6.67
CA PRO A 82 10.03 -9.80 7.87
C PRO A 82 10.99 -8.67 7.50
N GLU A 83 11.73 -8.80 6.39
CA GLU A 83 12.65 -7.77 5.92
C GLU A 83 11.95 -6.49 5.42
N ILE A 84 10.70 -6.60 4.98
CA ILE A 84 9.89 -5.42 4.62
C ILE A 84 9.32 -4.80 5.89
N CYS A 85 8.70 -5.59 6.77
CA CYS A 85 8.08 -5.08 7.99
C CYS A 85 9.11 -4.42 8.93
N GLU A 86 10.35 -4.91 8.98
CA GLU A 86 11.46 -4.27 9.72
C GLU A 86 11.78 -2.86 9.19
N LYS A 87 11.47 -2.59 7.91
CA LYS A 87 11.74 -1.33 7.23
C LYS A 87 10.51 -0.42 7.13
N LEU A 88 9.41 -0.79 7.76
CA LEU A 88 8.20 0.02 7.86
C LEU A 88 8.03 0.52 9.29
N PHE A 89 7.47 1.72 9.44
CA PHE A 89 7.05 2.24 10.72
C PHE A 89 5.57 1.91 10.97
N CYS A 90 5.19 1.68 12.23
CA CYS A 90 3.81 1.47 12.62
C CYS A 90 3.22 2.77 13.18
N TYR A 91 2.21 3.32 12.51
CA TYR A 91 1.60 4.59 12.88
C TYR A 91 0.50 4.49 13.94
N CYS A 92 0.37 3.35 14.64
CA CYS A 92 -0.61 3.22 15.73
C CYS A 92 -0.20 3.93 17.03
N GLY A 93 1.04 4.42 17.13
CA GLY A 93 1.57 5.07 18.33
C GLY A 93 2.28 4.12 19.31
N CYS A 94 2.46 2.85 18.96
CA CYS A 94 3.14 1.86 19.80
C CYS A 94 4.64 2.13 20.01
N ASP A 95 5.22 3.07 19.26
CA ASP A 95 6.57 3.56 19.48
C ASP A 95 6.73 4.33 20.79
N TYR A 96 5.62 4.85 21.35
CA TYR A 96 5.59 5.44 22.69
C TYR A 96 5.14 4.47 23.79
N THR A 97 4.18 3.60 23.50
CA THR A 97 3.61 2.71 24.52
C THR A 97 4.41 1.44 24.75
N ASP A 98 5.03 0.90 23.69
CA ASP A 98 5.72 -0.40 23.69
C ASP A 98 7.16 -0.29 23.16
N GLU A 99 7.64 0.94 22.89
CA GLU A 99 8.97 1.25 22.35
C GLU A 99 9.29 0.54 21.02
N HIS A 100 8.27 0.13 20.27
CA HIS A 100 8.44 -0.53 18.98
C HIS A 100 9.13 0.40 17.97
N ALA A 101 10.17 -0.11 17.30
CA ALA A 101 10.96 0.66 16.34
C ALA A 101 10.49 0.47 14.90
N SER A 102 9.78 -0.62 14.62
CA SER A 102 9.33 -1.03 13.30
C SER A 102 7.99 -1.75 13.36
N LEU A 103 7.33 -1.91 12.21
CA LEU A 103 6.13 -2.72 12.09
C LEU A 103 6.39 -4.19 12.45
N LEU A 104 7.61 -4.71 12.26
CA LEU A 104 7.94 -6.09 12.63
C LEU A 104 7.83 -6.32 14.15
N ASP A 105 8.19 -5.31 14.96
CA ASP A 105 8.17 -5.42 16.43
C ASP A 105 6.77 -5.75 16.96
N CYS A 106 5.73 -5.17 16.33
CA CYS A 106 4.32 -5.45 16.64
C CYS A 106 3.93 -6.93 16.53
N PHE A 107 4.68 -7.73 15.78
CA PHE A 107 4.43 -9.17 15.57
C PHE A 107 5.42 -10.07 16.31
N THR A 108 6.33 -9.49 17.10
CA THR A 108 7.20 -10.23 18.03
C THR A 108 6.55 -10.42 19.41
N SER A 109 5.48 -9.67 19.67
CA SER A 109 4.57 -9.79 20.82
C SER A 109 3.14 -10.00 20.32
N ASP A 110 2.18 -10.11 21.24
CA ASP A 110 0.74 -10.20 20.94
C ASP A 110 0.11 -8.85 20.54
N HIS A 111 0.87 -7.75 20.49
CA HIS A 111 0.36 -6.41 20.13
C HIS A 111 -0.43 -6.40 18.80
N GLY A 112 0.02 -7.17 17.80
CA GLY A 112 -0.67 -7.30 16.51
C GLY A 112 -2.06 -7.94 16.58
N VAL A 113 -2.46 -8.54 17.71
CA VAL A 113 -3.78 -9.18 17.90
C VAL A 113 -4.92 -8.17 17.88
N ASP A 114 -4.76 -7.02 18.54
CA ASP A 114 -5.82 -6.02 18.71
C ASP A 114 -5.58 -4.73 17.90
N CYS A 115 -4.44 -4.62 17.22
CA CYS A 115 -4.08 -3.44 16.44
C CYS A 115 -4.47 -3.57 14.95
N TYR A 116 -5.60 -2.97 14.56
CA TYR A 116 -6.05 -2.95 13.15
C TYR A 116 -5.02 -2.35 12.18
N ILE A 117 -4.34 -1.27 12.58
CA ILE A 117 -3.32 -0.60 11.76
C ILE A 117 -2.16 -1.55 11.47
N CYS A 118 -1.66 -2.22 12.51
CA CYS A 118 -0.58 -3.20 12.42
C CYS A 118 -0.96 -4.32 11.46
N GLN A 119 -2.18 -4.86 11.62
CA GLN A 119 -2.70 -5.96 10.81
C GLN A 119 -2.77 -5.59 9.32
N GLU A 120 -3.42 -4.47 9.00
CA GLU A 120 -3.59 -4.03 7.61
C GLU A 120 -2.27 -3.62 6.97
N ALA A 121 -1.37 -2.98 7.73
CA ALA A 121 -0.06 -2.57 7.23
C ALA A 121 0.77 -3.78 6.81
N ALA A 122 0.82 -4.85 7.62
CA ALA A 122 1.55 -6.07 7.28
C ALA A 122 0.95 -6.78 6.06
N ILE A 123 -0.39 -6.91 6.02
CA ILE A 123 -1.09 -7.54 4.88
C ILE A 123 -0.87 -6.74 3.59
N MET A 124 -0.97 -5.41 3.65
CA MET A 124 -0.73 -4.52 2.51
C MET A 124 0.72 -4.61 2.04
N ALA A 125 1.70 -4.59 2.96
CA ALA A 125 3.11 -4.70 2.65
C ALA A 125 3.43 -6.02 1.92
N LEU A 126 2.92 -7.15 2.41
CA LEU A 126 3.08 -8.43 1.73
C LEU A 126 2.41 -8.44 0.36
N LYS A 127 1.20 -7.88 0.23
CA LYS A 127 0.49 -7.80 -1.05
C LYS A 127 1.30 -7.01 -2.08
N MET A 128 1.89 -5.89 -1.67
CA MET A 128 2.73 -5.07 -2.54
C MET A 128 4.04 -5.77 -2.90
N LYS A 129 4.72 -6.40 -1.93
CA LYS A 129 5.91 -7.22 -2.17
C LYS A 129 5.63 -8.31 -3.21
N ARG A 130 4.51 -9.03 -3.09
CA ARG A 130 4.10 -10.07 -4.04
C ARG A 130 3.78 -9.53 -5.45
N LYS A 131 3.43 -8.25 -5.57
CA LYS A 131 3.27 -7.56 -6.86
C LYS A 131 4.59 -7.07 -7.46
N GLY A 132 5.71 -7.24 -6.77
CA GLY A 132 7.02 -6.76 -7.21
C GLY A 132 7.27 -5.27 -6.94
N GLU A 133 6.47 -4.64 -6.06
CA GLU A 133 6.72 -3.26 -5.66
C GLU A 133 8.04 -3.11 -4.92
N THR A 134 8.72 -1.99 -5.16
CA THR A 134 9.97 -1.67 -4.45
C THR A 134 9.71 -1.33 -2.98
N LEU A 135 10.68 -1.56 -2.10
CA LEU A 135 10.57 -1.16 -0.69
C LEU A 135 10.24 0.33 -0.51
N SER A 136 10.81 1.19 -1.37
CA SER A 136 10.50 2.63 -1.40
C SER A 136 9.02 2.89 -1.67
N ASN A 137 8.43 2.22 -2.67
CA ASN A 137 6.99 2.34 -2.95
C ASN A 137 6.13 1.80 -1.82
N ILE A 138 6.55 0.71 -1.17
CA ILE A 138 5.83 0.14 -0.02
C ILE A 138 5.84 1.13 1.16
N GLN A 139 7.00 1.70 1.50
CA GLN A 139 7.11 2.74 2.53
C GLN A 139 6.22 3.93 2.22
N LYS A 140 6.29 4.47 0.99
CA LYS A 140 5.44 5.59 0.57
C LYS A 140 3.95 5.28 0.73
N ALA A 141 3.52 4.10 0.30
CA ALA A 141 2.12 3.71 0.35
C ALA A 141 1.63 3.51 1.80
N VAL A 142 2.50 3.03 2.69
CA VAL A 142 2.22 2.90 4.12
C VAL A 142 2.15 4.27 4.78
N ASP A 143 3.18 5.10 4.59
CA ASP A 143 3.27 6.45 5.18
C ASP A 143 2.09 7.33 4.77
N LEU A 144 1.67 7.31 3.51
CA LEU A 144 0.53 8.10 3.05
C LEU A 144 -0.82 7.56 3.54
N ARG A 145 -0.92 6.25 3.78
CA ARG A 145 -2.17 5.63 4.23
C ARG A 145 -2.41 5.81 5.73
N TRP A 146 -1.37 5.69 6.54
CA TRP A 146 -1.49 5.67 7.99
C TRP A 146 -0.78 6.83 8.69
N GLY A 147 0.03 7.63 8.01
CA GLY A 147 0.67 8.80 8.62
C GLY A 147 -0.35 9.72 9.29
N LYS A 148 -1.47 10.02 8.62
CA LYS A 148 -2.45 11.01 9.08
C LYS A 148 -3.09 10.68 10.42
N ILE A 149 -3.10 9.42 10.83
CA ILE A 149 -3.71 8.97 12.09
C ILE A 149 -2.69 8.83 13.22
N TYR A 150 -1.42 9.14 12.95
CA TYR A 150 -0.38 9.08 13.96
C TYR A 150 -0.58 10.20 15.01
N PRO A 151 -0.70 9.85 16.30
CA PRO A 151 -1.16 10.80 17.31
C PRO A 151 -0.07 11.76 17.83
N PHE A 152 1.21 11.52 17.53
CA PHE A 152 2.32 12.21 18.19
C PHE A 152 3.20 13.03 17.23
N PHE A 153 2.60 13.75 16.27
CA PHE A 153 3.38 14.61 15.36
C PHE A 153 4.01 15.84 16.05
N GLU A 154 3.36 16.38 17.07
CA GLU A 154 3.87 17.55 17.82
C GLU A 154 5.14 17.20 18.60
N GLN A 155 5.18 16.00 19.16
CA GLN A 155 6.33 15.46 19.88
C GLN A 155 6.64 14.07 19.33
N PRO A 156 7.45 13.96 18.25
CA PRO A 156 7.76 12.67 17.67
C PRO A 156 8.82 11.92 18.47
N SER A 157 8.65 10.60 18.58
CA SER A 157 9.58 9.71 19.26
C SER A 157 10.94 9.64 18.55
N ALA A 158 11.93 9.07 19.23
CA ALA A 158 13.20 8.75 18.60
C ALA A 158 13.06 7.70 17.47
N ASN A 159 12.10 6.78 17.59
CA ASN A 159 11.88 5.71 16.62
C ASN A 159 11.35 6.25 15.30
N ILE A 160 10.32 7.11 15.32
CA ILE A 160 9.79 7.71 14.09
C ILE A 160 10.78 8.69 13.44
N LYS A 161 11.55 9.43 14.24
CA LYS A 161 12.64 10.28 13.73
C LYS A 161 13.72 9.47 13.01
N ARG A 162 14.13 8.33 13.60
CA ARG A 162 15.07 7.40 12.96
C ARG A 162 14.48 6.84 11.67
N TYR A 163 13.19 6.51 11.65
CA TYR A 163 12.53 6.06 10.44
C TYR A 163 12.56 7.12 9.33
N TRP A 164 12.17 8.37 9.61
CA TRP A 164 12.21 9.46 8.61
C TRP A 164 13.63 9.73 8.09
N ALA A 165 14.65 9.59 8.95
CA ALA A 165 16.04 9.73 8.54
C ALA A 165 16.50 8.63 7.57
N THR A 166 15.89 7.44 7.60
CA THR A 166 16.40 6.24 6.91
C THR A 166 15.46 5.66 5.84
N ARG A 167 14.21 6.13 5.75
CA ARG A 167 13.26 5.69 4.71
C ARG A 167 13.73 6.07 3.31
N LEU A 168 13.39 5.25 2.33
CA LEU A 168 13.93 5.31 0.96
C LEU A 168 13.18 6.27 0.03
N TRP A 169 11.88 6.47 0.23
CA TRP A 169 11.07 7.29 -0.69
C TRP A 169 11.20 8.80 -0.44
N ALA A 170 11.56 9.19 0.79
CA ALA A 170 11.76 10.57 1.21
C ALA A 170 12.83 10.62 2.33
N PRO A 171 14.10 10.30 2.01
CA PRO A 171 15.16 10.17 3.01
C PRO A 171 15.47 11.51 3.68
N GLY A 172 15.53 11.52 5.01
CA GLY A 172 15.88 12.72 5.79
C GLY A 172 14.81 13.82 5.78
N LYS A 173 13.66 13.58 5.15
CA LYS A 173 12.56 14.55 5.10
C LYS A 173 11.53 14.23 6.18
N GLU A 174 11.23 15.23 6.99
CA GLU A 174 10.04 15.23 7.85
C GLU A 174 8.76 14.96 7.05
N PRO A 175 7.69 14.46 7.70
CA PRO A 175 6.43 14.15 7.05
C PRO A 175 5.84 15.38 6.37
N THR A 176 5.43 15.18 5.12
CA THR A 176 4.72 16.18 4.31
C THR A 176 3.33 16.47 4.88
N ALA A 177 2.68 17.54 4.40
CA ALA A 177 1.29 17.82 4.75
C ALA A 177 0.33 16.67 4.40
N ALA A 178 0.64 15.87 3.37
CA ALA A 178 -0.16 14.70 3.01
C ALA A 178 -0.03 13.54 4.02
N GLU A 179 1.03 13.53 4.83
CA GLU A 179 1.29 12.52 5.86
C GLU A 179 0.80 12.96 7.24
N LYS A 180 0.67 14.27 7.50
CA LYS A 180 0.23 14.79 8.81
C LYS A 180 -1.29 14.75 8.92
N HIS A 181 -1.79 14.66 10.15
CA HIS A 181 -3.20 14.94 10.43
C HIS A 181 -3.50 16.38 9.99
N ASP A 182 -4.63 16.58 9.31
CA ASP A 182 -5.14 17.90 8.99
C ASP A 182 -6.43 18.07 9.78
N ASP A 183 -6.37 18.80 10.89
CA ASP A 183 -7.53 19.11 11.73
C ASP A 183 -8.62 19.89 10.98
N ASN A 184 -8.27 20.48 9.82
CA ASN A 184 -9.18 21.22 8.94
C ASN A 184 -9.61 20.42 7.70
N ALA A 185 -9.07 19.22 7.46
CA ALA A 185 -9.56 18.34 6.41
C ALA A 185 -10.89 17.75 6.86
N ALA A 186 -11.98 18.17 6.24
CA ALA A 186 -13.31 17.58 6.44
C ALA A 186 -13.20 16.05 6.46
N SER A 187 -13.60 15.44 7.59
CA SER A 187 -13.45 14.02 7.92
C SER A 187 -13.75 13.13 6.71
N LEU A 188 -12.70 12.74 5.98
CA LEU A 188 -12.82 11.72 4.96
C LEU A 188 -12.80 10.39 5.71
N THR A 189 -13.98 9.93 6.13
CA THR A 189 -14.16 8.51 6.44
C THR A 189 -13.59 7.74 5.25
N PRO A 190 -12.62 6.83 5.42
CA PRO A 190 -12.16 6.02 4.31
C PRO A 190 -13.31 5.12 3.88
N THR A 191 -14.07 5.54 2.87
CA THR A 191 -15.00 4.66 2.19
C THR A 191 -14.13 3.57 1.59
N MET A 192 -14.28 2.36 2.09
CA MET A 192 -13.71 1.17 1.49
C MET A 192 -14.28 1.06 0.07
N ALA A 193 -13.59 1.62 -0.92
CA ALA A 193 -13.92 1.46 -2.33
C ALA A 193 -13.65 0.00 -2.72
N GLY A 194 -14.65 -0.84 -2.47
CA GLY A 194 -14.86 -2.10 -3.16
C GLY A 194 -15.94 -1.87 -4.20
N ASP A 195 -15.55 -1.49 -5.40
CA ASP A 195 -16.47 -1.42 -6.53
C ASP A 195 -16.79 -2.86 -6.95
N ASN A 196 -17.92 -3.37 -6.47
CA ASN A 196 -18.65 -4.44 -7.12
C ASN A 196 -20.13 -4.03 -7.13
N SER A 197 -20.53 -3.34 -8.19
CA SER A 197 -21.93 -3.23 -8.55
C SER A 197 -22.46 -4.63 -8.85
N ALA A 198 -23.13 -5.22 -7.88
CA ALA A 198 -24.12 -6.27 -8.08
C ALA A 198 -25.39 -5.79 -7.39
N GLU A 199 -26.46 -5.64 -8.18
CA GLU A 199 -27.82 -5.29 -7.75
C GLU A 199 -28.22 -5.96 -6.43
N GLU A 200 -28.45 -5.14 -5.41
CA GLU A 200 -29.03 -5.58 -4.14
C GLU A 200 -30.53 -5.80 -4.34
N LYS A 201 -30.90 -7.02 -4.74
CA LYS A 201 -32.29 -7.50 -4.63
C LYS A 201 -32.63 -7.66 -3.15
N LYS A 202 -33.41 -6.70 -2.65
CA LYS A 202 -34.03 -6.66 -1.33
C LYS A 202 -34.73 -7.98 -0.98
N THR A 203 -34.09 -8.83 -0.19
CA THR A 203 -34.74 -9.96 0.49
C THR A 203 -35.22 -9.53 1.88
N PRO A 204 -36.41 -9.94 2.33
CA PRO A 204 -36.96 -9.50 3.61
C PRO A 204 -36.19 -10.12 4.79
N GLY A 205 -35.98 -9.28 5.81
CA GLY A 205 -35.13 -9.55 6.97
C GLY A 205 -35.56 -10.74 7.82
N CYS A 206 -34.53 -11.40 8.36
CA CYS A 206 -34.62 -12.54 9.28
C CYS A 206 -34.75 -12.04 10.72
N CYS A 207 -35.86 -11.39 11.07
CA CYS A 207 -36.22 -11.07 12.46
C CYS A 207 -37.75 -11.14 12.56
N GLY A 208 -38.27 -12.31 12.97
CA GLY A 208 -39.69 -12.60 13.04
C GLY A 208 -40.40 -11.82 14.15
N GLY A 209 -41.13 -10.76 13.77
CA GLY A 209 -42.24 -10.23 14.56
C GLY A 209 -43.54 -10.88 14.08
N LYS A 210 -44.14 -11.77 14.88
CA LYS A 210 -45.50 -12.24 14.64
C LYS A 210 -46.47 -11.35 15.42
N ASN A 211 -47.33 -10.68 14.66
CA ASN A 211 -48.47 -9.91 15.13
C ASN A 211 -49.49 -10.78 15.86
N ALA A 212 -50.25 -10.10 16.71
CA ALA A 212 -51.34 -10.59 17.52
C ALA A 212 -52.48 -11.23 16.71
N ASP A 213 -52.95 -12.38 17.18
CA ASP A 213 -54.27 -12.90 16.84
C ASP A 213 -55.08 -13.14 18.12
N LYS A 214 -56.30 -12.60 18.09
CA LYS A 214 -57.32 -12.65 19.14
C LYS A 214 -57.75 -14.10 19.38
N VAL A 215 -57.66 -14.55 20.63
CA VAL A 215 -58.32 -15.79 21.08
C VAL A 215 -59.52 -15.40 21.96
N ALA A 216 -60.71 -15.79 21.48
CA ALA A 216 -61.97 -15.67 22.18
C ALA A 216 -61.98 -16.51 23.47
N LYS A 217 -62.54 -15.96 24.54
CA LYS A 217 -62.70 -16.60 25.86
C LYS A 217 -63.94 -17.50 25.85
N PRO A 218 -63.87 -18.78 26.25
CA PRO A 218 -65.06 -19.56 26.52
C PRO A 218 -65.61 -19.27 27.92
N ALA A 219 -66.93 -19.28 28.02
CA ALA A 219 -67.70 -19.10 29.24
C ALA A 219 -67.55 -20.31 30.19
N ARG A 220 -67.31 -20.02 31.47
CA ARG A 220 -67.81 -20.81 32.60
C ARG A 220 -67.81 -19.96 33.87
#